data_AF-A0A095BVI5-F1
#
_entry.id   AF-A0A095BVI5-F1
#
_cell.length_a   1.000
_cell.length_b   1.000
_cell.length_c   1.000
_cell.angle_alpha   90.00
_cell.angle_beta   90.00
_cell.angle_gamma   90.00
#
_symmetry.space_group_name_H-M   'P 1'
#
loop_
_entity.id
_entity.type
_entity.pdbx_description
1 polymer ?
#
loop_
_entity_poly.entity_id
_entity_poly.type
_entity_poly.pdbx_seq_one_letter_code
_entity_poly.pdbx_strand_id
1 'polypeptide(L)'
;LSCCGYFNGEDFEKSRFVRNESYKNMEYPDIHYPVTCCQLDSKFSLRYSSCPNYFTESNSFIQIGCWNKLNDLILLIRHAMILVIVGKIGIL
;
A
#
# COMPACT_ATOMS: atom_id res chain seq x y z
N LEU A 1 1.28 -1.87 4.49
CA LEU A 1 0.21 -2.67 3.85
C LEU A 1 0.60 -3.23 2.48
N SER A 2 1.71 -2.77 1.86
CA SER A 2 2.26 -3.37 0.62
C SER A 2 1.20 -3.44 -0.49
N CYS A 3 0.66 -2.27 -0.83
CA CYS A 3 -0.47 -2.07 -1.74
C CYS A 3 -0.35 -0.70 -2.42
N CYS A 4 -1.13 -0.48 -3.47
CA CYS A 4 -1.22 0.77 -4.23
C CYS A 4 -2.67 1.02 -4.67
N GLY A 5 -3.16 2.25 -4.44
CA GLY A 5 -4.53 2.64 -4.76
C GLY A 5 -5.60 1.93 -3.91
N TYR A 6 -6.88 2.18 -4.21
CA TYR A 6 -7.99 1.50 -3.57
C TYR A 6 -8.15 0.07 -4.12
N PHE A 7 -8.31 -0.06 -5.44
CA PHE A 7 -8.37 -1.31 -6.18
C PHE A 7 -7.01 -1.71 -6.75
N ASN A 8 -6.25 -0.76 -7.30
CA ASN A 8 -4.90 -0.93 -7.84
C ASN A 8 -4.31 0.46 -8.22
N GLY A 9 -3.14 0.48 -8.85
CA GLY A 9 -2.49 1.72 -9.29
C GLY A 9 -3.27 2.52 -10.34
N GLU A 10 -4.10 1.88 -11.16
CA GLU A 10 -4.89 2.56 -12.21
C GLU A 10 -5.89 3.58 -11.64
N ASP A 11 -6.23 3.46 -10.35
CA ASP A 11 -7.01 4.46 -9.63
C ASP A 11 -6.41 5.86 -9.76
N PHE A 12 -5.09 5.97 -9.92
CA PHE A 12 -4.42 7.26 -10.08
C PHE A 12 -4.52 7.85 -11.49
N GLU A 13 -4.76 7.04 -12.53
CA GLU A 13 -4.78 7.51 -13.93
C GLU A 13 -5.90 8.51 -14.22
N LYS A 14 -7.03 8.38 -13.51
CA LYS A 14 -8.19 9.29 -13.62
C LYS A 14 -8.35 10.18 -12.39
N SER A 15 -7.37 10.19 -11.49
CA SER A 15 -7.44 10.96 -10.25
C SER A 15 -6.85 12.37 -10.43
N ARG A 16 -6.90 13.18 -9.37
CA ARG A 16 -6.19 14.47 -9.28
C ARG A 16 -4.74 14.32 -8.78
N PHE A 17 -4.16 13.14 -8.96
CA PHE A 17 -2.79 12.86 -8.57
C PHE A 17 -1.82 13.76 -9.34
N VAL A 18 -0.89 14.39 -8.60
CA VAL A 18 0.16 15.23 -9.16
C VAL A 18 1.34 14.35 -9.52
N ARG A 19 1.66 14.28 -10.81
CA ARG A 19 2.69 13.37 -11.35
C ARG A 19 4.13 13.85 -11.12
N ASN A 20 4.31 15.05 -10.57
CA ASN A 20 5.63 15.55 -10.18
C ASN A 20 5.74 15.46 -8.66
N GLU A 21 6.41 14.42 -8.16
CA GLU A 21 6.63 14.22 -6.73
C GLU A 21 8.08 14.48 -6.33
N SER A 22 8.26 14.89 -5.08
CA SER A 22 9.56 14.91 -4.42
C SER A 22 9.54 13.92 -3.26
N TYR A 23 10.52 13.03 -3.22
CA TYR A 23 10.65 12.03 -2.17
C TYR A 23 12.11 11.90 -1.73
N LYS A 24 12.37 12.08 -0.43
CA LYS A 24 13.72 12.02 0.18
C LYS A 24 14.77 12.84 -0.60
N ASN A 25 14.43 14.08 -0.94
CA ASN A 25 15.29 15.03 -1.67
C ASN A 25 15.62 14.62 -3.12
N MET A 26 14.88 13.66 -3.69
CA MET A 26 14.91 13.35 -5.12
C MET A 26 13.59 13.76 -5.76
N GLU A 27 13.68 14.36 -6.94
CA GLU A 27 12.53 14.74 -7.75
C GLU A 27 12.25 13.66 -8.78
N TYR A 28 10.96 13.34 -8.94
CA TYR A 28 10.46 12.37 -9.89
C TYR A 28 9.38 13.04 -10.74
N PRO A 29 9.75 13.60 -11.90
CA PRO A 29 8.80 14.23 -12.79
C PRO A 29 8.00 13.16 -13.57
N ASP A 30 6.75 13.48 -13.87
CA ASP A 30 5.86 12.69 -14.74
C ASP A 30 5.72 11.21 -14.37
N ILE A 31 5.67 10.88 -13.07
CA ILE A 31 5.45 9.50 -12.62
C ILE A 31 4.00 9.07 -12.83
N HIS A 32 3.83 7.81 -13.22
CA HIS A 32 2.51 7.24 -13.46
C HIS A 32 1.69 7.04 -12.18
N TYR A 33 2.35 6.61 -11.11
CA TYR A 33 1.75 6.31 -9.81
C TYR A 33 2.59 6.95 -8.67
N PRO A 34 2.03 7.18 -7.48
CA PRO A 34 2.77 7.76 -6.35
C PRO A 34 4.01 6.94 -5.97
N VAL A 35 5.05 7.60 -5.46
CA VAL A 35 6.28 6.92 -4.98
C VAL A 35 5.98 5.86 -3.92
N THR A 36 4.91 6.06 -3.14
CA THR A 36 4.46 5.10 -2.11
C THR A 36 3.97 3.77 -2.67
N CYS A 37 3.71 3.66 -3.97
CA CYS A 37 3.37 2.41 -4.63
C CYS A 37 4.61 1.52 -4.89
N CYS A 38 5.81 2.07 -4.84
CA CYS A 38 7.06 1.31 -4.93
C CYS A 38 7.26 0.40 -3.71
N GLN A 39 8.05 -0.65 -3.88
CA GLN A 39 8.56 -1.40 -2.73
C GLN A 39 9.57 -0.55 -1.96
N LEU A 40 9.28 -0.34 -0.68
CA LEU A 40 10.16 0.37 0.24
C LEU A 40 10.84 -0.63 1.18
N ASP A 41 12.06 -0.32 1.60
CA ASP A 41 12.76 -1.05 2.65
C ASP A 41 12.23 -0.68 4.05
N SER A 42 12.82 -1.28 5.10
CA SER A 42 12.43 -1.02 6.49
C SER A 42 12.70 0.42 6.96
N LYS A 43 13.49 1.20 6.20
CA LYS A 43 13.78 2.62 6.45
C LYS A 43 12.95 3.53 5.54
N PHE A 44 11.91 3.00 4.90
CA PHE A 44 11.07 3.69 3.94
C PHE A 44 11.87 4.26 2.75
N SER A 45 12.98 3.65 2.36
CA SER A 45 13.73 4.02 1.15
C SER A 45 13.29 3.13 -0.01
N LEU A 46 13.41 3.63 -1.24
CA LEU A 46 13.15 2.83 -2.44
C LEU A 46 14.07 1.60 -2.44
N ARG A 47 13.46 0.42 -2.50
CA ARG A 47 14.19 -0.85 -2.55
C ARG A 47 14.82 -1.09 -3.91
N TYR A 48 14.20 -0.58 -4.97
CA TYR A 48 14.64 -0.69 -6.35
C TYR A 48 14.74 0.70 -6.96
N SER A 49 15.90 1.04 -7.50
CA SER A 49 16.14 2.35 -8.13
C SER A 49 15.35 2.58 -9.41
N SER A 50 14.80 1.52 -10.03
CA SER A 50 13.95 1.63 -11.22
C SER A 50 12.58 2.24 -10.91
N CYS A 51 12.06 2.05 -9.69
CA CYS A 51 10.82 2.67 -9.23
C CYS A 51 11.15 4.02 -8.57
N PRO A 52 10.40 5.11 -8.82
CA PRO A 52 9.10 5.22 -9.49
C PRO A 52 9.15 5.49 -11.01
N ASN A 53 10.33 5.59 -11.63
CA ASN A 53 10.41 5.90 -13.07
C ASN A 53 9.83 4.78 -13.95
N TYR A 54 9.89 3.53 -13.49
CA TYR A 54 9.33 2.37 -14.16
C TYR A 54 8.74 1.39 -13.13
N PHE A 55 7.42 1.21 -13.18
CA PHE A 55 6.70 0.32 -12.27
C PHE A 55 6.54 -1.07 -12.89
N THR A 56 6.86 -2.10 -12.10
CA THR A 56 6.64 -3.51 -12.42
C THR A 56 6.02 -4.22 -11.22
N GLU A 57 5.43 -5.39 -11.46
CA GLU A 57 4.94 -6.25 -10.37
C GLU A 57 6.05 -6.68 -9.41
N SER A 58 7.30 -6.72 -9.86
CA SER A 58 8.46 -7.12 -9.06
C SER A 58 9.04 -6.01 -8.20
N ASN A 59 8.88 -4.73 -8.58
CA ASN A 59 9.46 -3.59 -7.87
C ASN A 59 8.45 -2.70 -7.15
N SER A 60 7.15 -2.98 -7.30
CA SER A 60 6.06 -2.15 -6.80
C SER A 60 4.85 -3.00 -6.40
N PHE A 61 3.81 -2.34 -5.90
CA PHE A 61 2.54 -2.96 -5.54
C PHE A 61 1.38 -2.47 -6.42
N ILE A 62 1.65 -2.02 -7.65
CA ILE A 62 0.65 -1.40 -8.53
C ILE A 62 -0.54 -2.30 -8.87
N GLN A 63 -0.42 -3.62 -8.75
CA GLN A 63 -1.52 -4.58 -8.99
C GLN A 63 -2.30 -4.95 -7.72
N ILE A 64 -1.92 -4.43 -6.55
CA ILE A 64 -2.47 -4.83 -5.26
C ILE A 64 -3.19 -3.65 -4.62
N GLY A 65 -4.52 -3.63 -4.65
CA GLY A 65 -5.33 -2.61 -4.00
C GLY A 65 -5.24 -2.62 -2.47
N CYS A 66 -5.23 -1.43 -1.87
CA CYS A 66 -5.18 -1.26 -0.43
C CYS A 66 -6.49 -1.64 0.28
N TRP A 67 -7.64 -1.57 -0.40
CA TRP A 67 -8.91 -1.96 0.21
C TRP A 67 -8.91 -3.44 0.62
N ASN A 68 -8.44 -4.32 -0.27
CA ASN A 68 -8.39 -5.76 0.00
C ASN A 68 -7.48 -6.05 1.21
N LYS A 69 -6.28 -5.45 1.24
CA LYS A 69 -5.33 -5.61 2.35
C LYS A 69 -5.87 -5.07 3.68
N LEU A 70 -6.53 -3.92 3.65
CA LEU A 70 -7.13 -3.32 4.83
C LEU A 70 -8.31 -4.15 5.34
N ASN A 71 -9.17 -4.61 4.44
CA ASN A 71 -10.31 -5.45 4.77
C ASN A 71 -9.88 -6.78 5.39
N ASP A 72 -8.83 -7.42 4.86
CA ASP A 72 -8.25 -8.64 5.45
C ASP A 72 -7.78 -8.40 6.89
N LEU A 73 -7.09 -7.28 7.14
CA LEU A 73 -6.64 -6.91 8.48
C LEU A 73 -7.83 -6.65 9.42
N ILE A 74 -8.85 -5.93 8.97
CA ILE A 74 -10.07 -5.66 9.74
C ILE A 74 -10.76 -6.97 10.11
N LEU A 75 -10.88 -7.91 9.16
CA LEU A 75 -11.49 -9.21 9.41
C LEU A 75 -10.67 -10.01 10.43
N LEU A 76 -9.34 -10.05 10.32
CA LEU A 76 -8.49 -10.73 11.31
C LEU A 76 -8.68 -10.17 12.72
N ILE A 77 -8.65 -8.83 12.85
CA ILE A 77 -8.86 -8.17 14.14
C ILE A 77 -10.26 -8.47 14.68
N ARG A 78 -11.29 -8.44 13.83
CA ARG A 78 -12.67 -8.78 14.22
C ARG A 78 -12.77 -10.21 14.78
N HIS A 79 -12.19 -11.20 14.10
CA HIS A 79 -12.20 -12.59 14.58
C HIS A 79 -11.45 -12.72 15.91
N ALA A 80 -10.27 -12.09 16.04
CA ALA A 80 -9.51 -12.08 17.28
C ALA A 80 -10.31 -11.45 18.44
N MET A 81 -10.99 -10.33 18.20
CA MET A 81 -11.82 -9.66 19.20
C MET A 81 -12.99 -10.54 19.66
N ILE A 82 -13.68 -11.21 18.74
CA ILE A 82 -14.77 -12.15 19.08
C ILE A 82 -14.24 -13.27 19.98
N LEU A 83 -13.10 -13.86 19.65
CA LEU A 83 -12.49 -14.93 20.45
C LEU A 83 -12.11 -14.44 21.86
N VAL A 84 -11.58 -13.22 21.99
CA VAL A 84 -11.28 -12.63 23.30
C VAL A 84 -12.54 -12.42 24.13
N ILE A 85 -13.62 -11.90 23.52
CA ILE A 85 -14.88 -11.65 24.23
C ILE A 85 -15.54 -12.96 24.66
N VAL A 86 -15.70 -13.93 23.75
CA VAL A 86 -16.31 -15.24 24.07
C VAL A 86 -15.46 -16.00 25.09
N GLY A 87 -14.13 -15.98 24.94
CA GLY A 87 -13.22 -16.59 25.91
C GLY A 87 -13.33 -15.97 27.30
N LYS A 88 -13.51 -14.64 27.41
CA LYS A 88 -13.76 -13.97 28.69
C LYS A 88 -15.10 -14.38 29.32
N ILE A 89 -16.15 -14.55 28.51
CA ILE A 89 -17.49 -14.93 29.00
C ILE A 89 -17.56 -16.41 29.39
N GLY A 90 -16.92 -17.31 28.63
CA GLY A 90 -16.93 -18.75 28.92
C GLY A 90 -15.99 -19.20 30.05
N ILE A 91 -15.16 -18.30 30.58
CA ILE A 91 -14.33 -18.52 31.78
C ILE A 91 -15.03 -18.00 33.06
N LEU A 92 -16.11 -17.22 32.90
CA LEU A 92 -17.00 -16.79 34.00
C LEU A 92 -18.10 -17.83 34.25
#